data_AF-A0A379TKM0-F1
#
_entry.id   AF-A0A379TKM0-F1
#
_cell.length_a   1.000
_cell.length_b   1.000
_cell.length_c   1.000
_cell.angle_alpha   90.00
_cell.angle_beta   90.00
_cell.angle_gamma   90.00
#
_symmetry.space_group_name_H-M   'P 1'
#
loop_
_entity.id
_entity.type
_entity.pdbx_description
1 polymer ?
#
loop_
_entity_poly.entity_id
_entity_poly.type
_entity_poly.pdbx_seq_one_letter_code
_entity_poly.pdbx_strand_id
1 'polypeptide(L)'
;MKDKVNKNIHSATSSHISTIGMTTNSSGYTRSNKIVVVGPCEAEVIGIIALLQHDGFQVCQGKGVKLDAGDLLIVTLSTVPLLGWWRHLEYLHILKRKGKYQMLAIIPTDLKEIMLRQSICPIIEGGRNTGPTT
;
A
#
# COMPACT_ATOMS: atom_id res chain seq x y z
N MET A 1 0.13 31.91 54.54
CA MET A 1 -1.16 32.48 54.07
C MET A 1 -1.40 31.92 52.67
N LYS A 2 -2.41 31.06 52.46
CA LYS A 2 -3.80 31.40 52.09
C LYS A 2 -3.80 32.30 50.83
N ASP A 3 -4.30 31.88 49.67
CA ASP A 3 -5.70 31.46 49.48
C ASP A 3 -5.95 30.39 48.42
N LYS A 4 -7.00 29.61 48.70
CA LYS A 4 -7.67 28.65 47.85
C LYS A 4 -9.09 29.20 47.69
N VAL A 5 -9.53 29.59 46.49
CA VAL A 5 -10.96 29.80 46.20
C VAL A 5 -11.31 29.20 44.83
N ASN A 6 -12.07 28.11 44.94
CA ASN A 6 -12.86 27.40 43.95
C ASN A 6 -14.14 28.21 43.61
N LYS A 7 -14.66 28.11 42.39
CA LYS A 7 -16.11 28.16 42.10
C LYS A 7 -16.44 27.57 40.72
N ASN A 8 -17.03 26.39 40.79
CA ASN A 8 -17.84 25.68 39.80
C ASN A 8 -19.01 26.55 39.27
N ILE A 9 -19.52 26.30 38.05
CA ILE A 9 -20.93 25.98 37.73
C ILE A 9 -21.12 25.82 36.20
N HIS A 10 -21.89 24.78 35.86
CA HIS A 10 -22.19 24.18 34.57
C HIS A 10 -23.00 25.05 33.60
N SER A 11 -22.82 24.81 32.29
CA SER A 11 -23.90 24.92 31.29
C SER A 11 -23.64 23.93 30.16
N ALA A 12 -24.54 22.95 30.03
CA ALA A 12 -24.58 21.97 28.96
C ALA A 12 -25.50 22.48 27.84
N THR A 13 -25.02 22.43 26.59
CA THR A 13 -25.81 22.39 25.35
C THR A 13 -24.82 22.02 24.24
N SER A 14 -24.64 20.73 23.91
CA SER A 14 -25.39 19.98 22.90
C SER A 14 -25.59 20.75 21.59
N SER A 15 -24.77 20.46 20.58
CA SER A 15 -25.23 19.75 19.37
C SER A 15 -24.11 19.57 18.33
N HIS A 16 -23.82 18.29 18.07
CA HIS A 16 -23.60 17.70 16.74
C HIS A 16 -22.84 18.50 15.68
N ILE A 17 -21.58 18.14 15.44
CA ILE A 17 -21.18 17.65 14.11
C ILE A 17 -20.40 16.36 14.30
N SER A 18 -20.99 15.31 13.75
CA SER A 18 -20.57 13.93 13.86
C SER A 18 -19.14 13.74 13.35
N THR A 19 -18.36 13.05 14.18
CA THR A 19 -17.23 12.20 13.84
C THR A 19 -17.44 11.53 12.47
N ILE A 20 -16.80 12.06 11.43
CA ILE A 20 -16.40 11.21 10.31
C ILE A 20 -15.00 10.76 10.67
N GLY A 21 -14.95 9.72 11.51
CA GLY A 21 -13.76 8.92 11.64
C GLY A 21 -13.41 8.46 10.24
N MET A 22 -12.30 8.94 9.70
CA MET A 22 -11.66 8.23 8.60
C MET A 22 -11.20 6.91 9.18
N THR A 23 -12.12 5.93 9.18
CA THR A 23 -11.75 4.53 9.22
C THR A 23 -11.07 4.27 7.89
N THR A 24 -9.78 4.59 7.83
CA THR A 24 -8.90 3.87 6.93
C THR A 24 -9.05 2.42 7.36
N ASN A 25 -9.84 1.67 6.62
CA ASN A 25 -9.84 0.22 6.70
C ASN A 25 -8.47 -0.24 6.18
N SER A 26 -7.42 0.01 6.98
CA SER A 26 -6.10 -0.53 6.79
C SER A 26 -6.18 -2.00 7.19
N SER A 27 -6.71 -2.79 6.26
CA SER A 27 -6.69 -4.25 6.35
C SER A 27 -5.23 -4.68 6.46
N GLY A 28 -4.80 -5.00 7.68
CA GLY A 28 -3.81 -6.06 7.93
C GLY A 28 -2.32 -5.73 7.99
N TYR A 29 -1.86 -4.48 7.90
CA TYR A 29 -0.43 -4.19 8.05
C TYR A 29 -0.10 -3.65 9.44
N THR A 30 0.40 -4.53 10.32
CA THR A 30 1.08 -4.10 11.54
C THR A 30 2.39 -3.44 11.14
N ARG A 31 2.73 -2.28 11.74
CA ARG A 31 3.94 -1.48 11.42
C ARG A 31 5.29 -2.24 11.55
N SER A 32 5.24 -3.50 12.02
CA SER A 32 6.36 -4.43 12.13
C SER A 32 6.65 -5.22 10.85
N ASN A 33 5.75 -5.25 9.87
CA ASN A 33 5.93 -6.06 8.66
C ASN A 33 6.76 -5.27 7.64
N LYS A 34 7.80 -5.89 7.08
CA LYS A 34 8.65 -5.22 6.08
C LYS A 34 8.03 -5.31 4.70
N ILE A 35 8.22 -4.25 3.91
CA ILE A 35 7.85 -4.20 2.50
C ILE A 35 9.12 -4.38 1.68
N VAL A 36 9.06 -5.28 0.70
CA VAL A 36 10.16 -5.51 -0.24
C VAL A 36 9.71 -5.11 -1.62
N VAL A 37 10.47 -4.24 -2.28
CA VAL A 37 10.15 -3.76 -3.63
C VAL A 37 11.15 -4.37 -4.62
N VAL A 38 10.63 -4.94 -5.71
CA VAL A 38 11.42 -5.48 -6.82
C VAL A 38 10.84 -5.02 -8.15
N GLY A 39 11.66 -4.96 -9.18
CA GLY A 39 11.23 -4.63 -10.54
C GLY A 39 12.42 -4.47 -11.47
N PRO A 40 12.18 -4.45 -12.79
CA PRO A 40 13.23 -4.28 -13.78
C PRO A 40 13.62 -2.80 -13.97
N CYS A 41 12.76 -1.86 -13.63
CA CYS A 41 13.04 -0.42 -13.70
C CYS A 41 13.49 0.10 -12.33
N GLU A 42 14.79 0.40 -12.20
CA GLU A 42 15.36 0.92 -10.94
C GLU A 42 14.72 2.25 -10.52
N ALA A 43 14.36 3.13 -11.46
CA ALA A 43 13.68 4.39 -11.14
C ALA A 43 12.29 4.18 -10.51
N GLU A 44 11.51 3.22 -11.03
CA GLU A 44 10.20 2.85 -10.48
C GLU A 44 10.35 2.26 -9.07
N VAL A 45 11.32 1.36 -8.89
CA VAL A 45 11.63 0.77 -7.58
C VAL A 45 12.03 1.83 -6.56
N ILE A 46 12.95 2.73 -6.91
CA ILE A 46 13.41 3.82 -6.04
C ILE A 46 12.24 4.75 -5.68
N GLY A 47 11.40 5.11 -6.64
CA GLY A 47 10.25 5.98 -6.41
C GLY A 47 9.24 5.39 -5.40
N ILE A 48 8.91 4.11 -5.54
CA ILE A 48 8.01 3.42 -4.60
C ILE A 48 8.63 3.30 -3.21
N ILE A 49 9.93 2.97 -3.13
CA ILE A 49 10.64 2.90 -1.85
C ILE A 49 10.60 4.25 -1.14
N ALA A 50 10.96 5.33 -1.84
CA ALA A 50 10.98 6.67 -1.28
C ALA A 50 9.59 7.11 -0.78
N LEU A 51 8.54 6.83 -1.56
CA LEU A 51 7.16 7.15 -1.19
C LEU A 51 6.71 6.44 0.09
N LEU A 52 6.96 5.13 0.19
CA LEU A 52 6.54 4.35 1.35
C LEU A 52 7.40 4.65 2.59
N GLN A 53 8.70 4.90 2.41
CA GLN A 53 9.56 5.30 3.52
C GLN A 53 9.18 6.67 4.09
N HIS A 54 8.78 7.61 3.22
CA HIS A 54 8.25 8.90 3.65
C HIS A 54 7.03 8.76 4.58
N ASP A 55 6.16 7.78 4.31
CA ASP A 55 4.98 7.49 5.13
C ASP A 55 5.28 6.61 6.36
N GLY A 56 6.57 6.31 6.61
CA GLY A 56 7.03 5.61 7.80
C GLY A 56 7.00 4.09 7.71
N PHE A 57 6.84 3.52 6.51
CA PHE A 57 6.93 2.06 6.31
C PHE A 57 8.39 1.58 6.27
N GLN A 58 8.63 0.39 6.81
CA GLN A 58 9.92 -0.29 6.68
C GLN A 58 10.03 -0.92 5.30
N VAL A 59 10.76 -0.28 4.38
CA VAL A 59 10.85 -0.72 2.98
C VAL A 59 12.30 -0.95 2.54
N CYS A 60 12.53 -2.09 1.87
CA CYS A 60 13.83 -2.47 1.34
C CYS A 60 13.74 -2.88 -0.15
N GLN A 61 14.83 -2.70 -0.89
CA GLN A 61 14.97 -3.25 -2.24
C GLN A 61 15.29 -4.75 -2.17
N GLY A 62 14.63 -5.59 -2.97
CA GLY A 62 14.65 -7.06 -2.82
C GLY A 62 15.92 -7.81 -3.21
N LYS A 63 17.09 -7.16 -3.35
CA LYS A 63 18.35 -7.87 -3.60
C LYS A 63 18.79 -8.62 -2.33
N GLY A 64 18.60 -9.95 -2.31
CA GLY A 64 19.04 -10.82 -1.20
C GLY A 64 18.16 -10.78 0.06
N VAL A 65 16.98 -10.16 0.00
CA VAL A 65 16.09 -10.03 1.15
C VAL A 65 15.24 -11.28 1.32
N LYS A 66 15.27 -11.88 2.51
CA LYS A 66 14.38 -12.99 2.88
C LYS A 66 13.01 -12.44 3.29
N LEU A 67 11.95 -12.96 2.68
CA LEU A 67 10.56 -12.66 2.99
C LEU A 67 9.98 -13.73 3.94
N ASP A 68 9.36 -13.28 5.02
CA ASP A 68 8.70 -14.13 6.00
C ASP A 68 7.17 -14.06 5.86
N ALA A 69 6.45 -14.91 6.60
CA ALA A 69 4.99 -14.90 6.60
C ALA A 69 4.49 -13.59 7.24
N GLY A 70 3.76 -12.77 6.48
CA GLY A 70 3.27 -11.46 6.90
C GLY A 70 3.97 -10.27 6.23
N ASP A 71 5.12 -10.48 5.60
CA ASP A 71 5.78 -9.45 4.79
C ASP A 71 5.02 -9.18 3.49
N LEU A 72 5.23 -8.00 2.91
CA LEU A 72 4.66 -7.62 1.61
C LEU A 72 5.75 -7.55 0.55
N LEU A 73 5.58 -8.28 -0.55
CA LEU A 73 6.35 -8.14 -1.77
C LEU A 73 5.59 -7.27 -2.77
N ILE A 74 6.17 -6.14 -3.18
CA ILE A 74 5.69 -5.31 -4.27
C ILE A 74 6.55 -5.59 -5.52
N VAL A 75 5.92 -6.07 -6.57
CA VAL A 75 6.55 -6.30 -7.89
C VAL A 75 6.13 -5.17 -8.83
N THR A 76 7.08 -4.30 -9.15
CA THR A 76 6.90 -3.15 -10.04
C THR A 76 7.21 -3.56 -11.47
N LEU A 77 6.19 -3.51 -12.33
CA LEU A 77 6.30 -3.88 -13.74
C LEU A 77 5.68 -2.79 -14.63
N SER A 78 5.13 -1.69 -14.11
CA SER A 78 4.31 -0.76 -14.91
C SER A 78 5.03 -0.15 -16.11
N THR A 79 6.36 -0.10 -16.06
CA THR A 79 7.24 0.43 -17.10
C THR A 79 7.72 -0.61 -18.13
N VAL A 80 7.39 -1.89 -17.95
CA VAL A 80 7.82 -2.95 -18.85
C VAL A 80 6.98 -2.93 -20.14
N PRO A 81 7.57 -3.18 -21.33
CA PRO A 81 6.83 -3.24 -22.57
C PRO A 81 5.80 -4.38 -22.60
N LEU A 82 4.63 -4.15 -23.22
CA LEU A 82 3.57 -5.16 -23.37
C LEU A 82 4.02 -6.39 -24.19
N LEU A 83 4.96 -6.20 -25.12
CA LEU A 83 5.48 -7.28 -25.94
C LEU A 83 6.29 -8.27 -25.07
N GLY A 84 5.88 -9.53 -25.07
CA GLY A 84 6.54 -10.59 -24.28
C GLY A 84 6.11 -10.65 -22.82
N TRP A 85 5.03 -9.96 -22.45
CA TRP A 85 4.56 -9.87 -21.06
C TRP A 85 4.31 -11.21 -20.37
N TRP A 86 3.94 -12.23 -21.14
CA TRP A 86 3.68 -13.59 -20.63
C TRP A 86 4.80 -14.13 -19.73
N ARG A 87 6.06 -13.79 -20.02
CA ARG A 87 7.21 -14.17 -19.18
C ARG A 87 7.15 -13.57 -17.77
N HIS A 88 6.64 -12.35 -17.65
CA HIS A 88 6.44 -11.70 -16.35
C HIS A 88 5.27 -12.31 -15.58
N LEU A 89 4.27 -12.87 -16.27
CA LEU A 89 3.19 -13.62 -15.63
C LEU A 89 3.66 -14.92 -15.02
N GLU A 90 4.45 -15.68 -15.76
CA GLU A 90 5.11 -16.88 -15.23
C GLU A 90 5.97 -16.54 -14.01
N TYR A 91 6.73 -15.44 -14.08
CA TYR A 91 7.52 -14.94 -12.95
C TYR A 91 6.65 -14.62 -11.73
N LEU A 92 5.54 -13.91 -11.89
CA LEU A 92 4.59 -13.63 -10.81
C LEU A 92 3.98 -14.91 -10.22
N HIS A 93 3.64 -15.90 -11.06
CA HIS A 93 3.16 -17.20 -10.60
C HIS A 93 4.21 -17.96 -9.78
N ILE A 94 5.47 -17.88 -10.18
CA ILE A 94 6.57 -18.50 -9.44
C ILE A 94 6.75 -17.82 -8.09
N LEU A 95 6.73 -16.48 -8.03
CA LEU A 95 6.81 -15.74 -6.78
C LEU A 95 5.65 -16.07 -5.85
N LYS A 96 4.41 -16.04 -6.34
CA LYS A 96 3.21 -16.38 -5.56
C LYS A 96 3.31 -17.77 -4.92
N ARG A 97 3.87 -18.75 -5.65
CA ARG A 97 4.02 -20.13 -5.16
C ARG A 97 5.17 -20.31 -4.17
N LYS A 98 6.19 -19.44 -4.22
CA LYS A 98 7.43 -19.60 -3.45
C LYS A 98 7.30 -19.25 -1.97
N GLY A 99 6.32 -18.43 -1.56
CA GLY A 99 6.31 -17.92 -0.20
C GLY A 99 4.92 -17.77 0.42
N LYS A 100 4.94 -17.64 1.75
CA LYS A 100 3.77 -17.33 2.59
C LYS A 100 3.59 -15.82 2.81
N TYR A 101 4.35 -15.00 2.10
CA TYR A 101 4.25 -13.54 2.11
C TYR A 101 3.05 -13.06 1.30
N GLN A 102 2.61 -11.84 1.55
CA GLN A 102 1.64 -11.16 0.69
C GLN A 102 2.35 -10.60 -0.54
N MET A 103 1.67 -10.61 -1.69
CA MET A 103 2.24 -10.13 -2.95
C MET A 103 1.28 -9.15 -3.62
N LEU A 104 1.82 -8.01 -4.02
CA LEU A 104 1.17 -6.97 -4.81
C LEU A 104 1.98 -6.76 -6.10
N ALA A 105 1.32 -6.63 -7.25
CA ALA A 105 2.00 -6.26 -8.48
C ALA A 105 1.45 -4.94 -9.03
N ILE A 106 2.36 -4.04 -9.41
CA ILE A 106 2.05 -2.83 -10.16
C ILE A 106 2.29 -3.14 -11.63
N ILE A 107 1.23 -3.10 -12.44
CA ILE A 107 1.25 -3.55 -13.83
C ILE A 107 0.80 -2.41 -14.77
N PRO A 108 1.14 -2.49 -16.07
CA PRO A 108 0.55 -1.63 -17.09
C PRO A 108 -0.96 -1.76 -17.10
N THR A 109 -1.65 -0.63 -17.21
CA THR A 109 -3.13 -0.57 -17.17
C THR A 109 -3.77 -1.43 -18.26
N ASP A 110 -3.14 -1.54 -19.43
CA ASP A 110 -3.62 -2.34 -20.57
C ASP A 110 -3.77 -3.83 -20.24
N LEU A 111 -3.10 -4.31 -19.19
CA LEU A 111 -3.11 -5.72 -18.79
C LEU A 111 -4.08 -6.02 -17.65
N LYS A 112 -4.80 -5.02 -17.15
CA LYS A 112 -5.74 -5.14 -16.02
C LYS A 112 -6.74 -6.26 -16.20
N GLU A 113 -7.46 -6.28 -17.33
CA GLU A 113 -8.53 -7.26 -17.55
C GLU A 113 -7.99 -8.69 -17.61
N ILE A 114 -6.83 -8.87 -18.26
CA ILE A 114 -6.15 -10.16 -18.35
C ILE A 114 -5.72 -10.61 -16.95
N MET A 115 -5.22 -9.70 -16.12
CA MET A 115 -4.74 -9.98 -14.77
C MET A 115 -5.85 -10.28 -13.78
N LEU A 116 -7.01 -9.62 -13.90
CA LEU A 116 -8.19 -9.93 -13.09
C LEU A 116 -8.62 -11.38 -13.28
N ARG A 117 -8.59 -11.88 -14.52
CA ARG A 117 -8.96 -13.26 -14.84
C ARG A 117 -7.99 -14.30 -14.27
N GLN A 118 -6.71 -13.96 -14.12
CA GLN A 118 -5.69 -14.92 -13.69
C GLN A 118 -5.57 -15.09 -12.17
N SER A 119 -6.26 -14.26 -11.36
CA SER A 119 -6.32 -14.39 -9.89
C SER A 119 -4.93 -14.49 -9.22
N ILE A 120 -3.90 -13.86 -9.79
CA ILE A 120 -2.50 -14.00 -9.35
C ILE A 120 -2.25 -13.11 -8.13
N CYS A 121 -2.58 -11.84 -8.19
CA CYS A 121 -2.37 -10.89 -7.11
C CYS A 121 -3.53 -9.89 -7.03
N PRO A 122 -3.77 -9.28 -5.86
CA PRO A 122 -4.65 -8.11 -5.78
C PRO A 122 -4.11 -7.03 -6.73
N ILE A 123 -4.99 -6.51 -7.58
CA ILE A 123 -4.67 -5.42 -8.49
C ILE A 123 -5.08 -4.13 -7.80
N ILE A 124 -4.13 -3.20 -7.65
CA ILE A 124 -4.39 -1.86 -7.11
C ILE A 124 -4.24 -0.86 -8.25
N GLU A 125 -5.28 -0.05 -8.43
CA GLU A 125 -5.31 1.02 -9.42
C GLU A 125 -4.76 2.32 -8.82
N GLY A 126 -3.80 2.93 -9.51
CA GLY A 126 -3.44 4.33 -9.26
C GLY A 126 -4.47 5.24 -9.93
N GLY A 127 -5.56 5.56 -9.23
CA GLY A 127 -6.55 6.50 -9.75
C GLY A 127 -6.04 7.94 -9.71
N ARG A 128 -6.16 8.69 -10.80
CA ARG A 128 -6.27 10.15 -10.69
C ARG A 128 -7.60 10.44 -10.00
N ASN A 129 -7.55 11.07 -8.83
CA ASN A 129 -8.70 11.78 -8.31
C ASN A 129 -9.03 12.90 -9.30
N THR A 130 -9.93 12.63 -10.24
CA THR A 130 -10.69 13.71 -10.88
C THR A 130 -11.70 14.14 -9.83
N GLY A 131 -11.28 15.07 -8.96
CA GLY A 131 -12.21 15.81 -8.12
C GLY A 131 -13.34 16.39 -8.98
N PRO A 132 -14.52 16.67 -8.40
CA PRO A 132 -15.64 17.19 -9.17
C PRO A 132 -15.21 18.44 -9.92
N THR A 133 -15.28 18.39 -11.25
CA THR A 133 -15.21 19.58 -12.09
C THR A 133 -16.44 20.41 -11.77
N THR A 134 -16.21 21.49 -11.02
CA THR A 134 -17.19 22.55 -10.74
C THR A 134 -17.64 23.22 -12.01
#